data_AF-A0A244EWB7-F1
#
_entry.id   AF-A0A244EWB7-F1
#
_cell.length_a   1.000
_cell.length_b   1.000
_cell.length_c   1.000
_cell.angle_alpha   90.00
_cell.angle_beta   90.00
_cell.angle_gamma   90.00
#
_symmetry.space_group_name_H-M   'P 1'
#
loop_
_entity.id
_entity.type
_entity.pdbx_description
1 polymer ?
#
loop_
_entity_poly.entity_id
_entity_poly.type
_entity_poly.pdbx_seq_one_letter_code
_entity_poly.pdbx_strand_id
1 'polypeptide(L)'
;MNIASSFIKTRALCMTDKNGTHQQRRAARFPKTPATATSLCPFRGPNVAIVPVRYALDRSRYDAAPRHLKPLPKDGNWASLPPLKTRSYTLRQLYDGYVYVFDETAKTFHEYAVSASDGHLSRIVWTDAQIGSDQRTGASEGQPFLLYPRNNRLHIAFSARQWTWRMCEHLRSNASDRARWMKPLDLARYCDTMAEPHTLPLNRIAEAVADIDKERVVDDGRFADSAIPSTRPLSADDEGQALFSPVGADVFWQGSVDDQSSSLLIALDDPLAVFNDMGMQLAADQAALRDWQGAHEHKIQIAQAVVTLCGAESEPEKLPAFVRGDALRTHQ
;
A
#
# COMPACT_ATOMS: atom_id res chain seq x y z
N MET A 1 -22.70 45.65 -9.07
CA MET A 1 -23.48 44.44 -8.78
C MET A 1 -23.10 43.38 -9.79
N ASN A 2 -22.23 42.45 -9.42
CA ASN A 2 -21.98 41.23 -10.18
C ASN A 2 -21.83 40.11 -9.15
N ILE A 3 -22.84 39.26 -9.06
CA ILE A 3 -22.89 38.12 -8.15
C ILE A 3 -22.14 36.99 -8.84
N ALA A 4 -20.89 36.78 -8.44
CA ALA A 4 -20.15 35.57 -8.79
C ALA A 4 -20.78 34.41 -8.00
N SER A 5 -21.53 33.55 -8.71
CA SER A 5 -22.03 32.30 -8.18
C SER A 5 -20.83 31.37 -7.94
N SER A 6 -20.47 31.17 -6.68
CA SER A 6 -19.54 30.11 -6.30
C SER A 6 -20.25 28.77 -6.51
N PHE A 7 -19.92 28.07 -7.58
CA PHE A 7 -20.22 26.64 -7.68
C PHE A 7 -19.31 25.91 -6.69
N ILE A 8 -19.78 25.80 -5.45
CA ILE A 8 -19.34 24.74 -4.55
C ILE A 8 -19.85 23.45 -5.18
N LYS A 9 -19.00 22.79 -5.98
CA LYS A 9 -19.21 21.39 -6.32
C LYS A 9 -19.15 20.64 -4.99
N THR A 10 -20.32 20.35 -4.43
CA THR A 10 -20.47 19.43 -3.30
C THR A 10 -19.73 18.15 -3.70
N ARG A 11 -18.58 17.91 -3.06
CA ARG A 11 -17.78 16.70 -3.23
C ARG A 11 -18.69 15.56 -2.77
N ALA A 12 -19.36 14.91 -3.71
CA ALA A 12 -20.14 13.72 -3.41
C ALA A 12 -19.18 12.76 -2.71
N LEU A 13 -19.47 12.43 -1.45
CA LEU A 13 -18.81 11.35 -0.74
C LEU A 13 -19.00 10.11 -1.64
N CYS A 14 -17.97 9.75 -2.39
CA CYS A 14 -17.92 8.48 -3.07
C CYS A 14 -17.86 7.45 -1.94
N MET A 15 -19.03 6.93 -1.54
CA MET A 15 -19.10 5.80 -0.63
C MET A 15 -18.34 4.68 -1.31
N THR A 16 -17.10 4.47 -0.90
CA THR A 16 -16.28 3.37 -1.37
C THR A 16 -16.98 2.07 -1.01
N ASP A 17 -17.04 1.12 -1.93
CA ASP A 17 -17.65 -0.21 -1.72
C ASP A 17 -17.04 -0.94 -0.50
N LYS A 18 -15.83 -0.53 -0.09
CA LYS A 18 -15.08 -1.02 1.06
C LYS A 18 -15.45 -0.39 2.42
N ASN A 19 -16.61 0.26 2.53
CA ASN A 19 -17.13 0.78 3.80
C ASN A 19 -17.71 -0.29 4.74
N GLY A 20 -17.90 -1.51 4.25
CA GLY A 20 -18.54 -2.60 4.98
C GLY A 20 -20.06 -2.46 5.05
N THR A 21 -20.76 -3.46 4.53
CA THR A 21 -22.22 -3.60 4.62
C THR A 21 -22.67 -3.79 6.08
N HIS A 22 -23.96 -3.61 6.36
CA HIS A 22 -24.53 -3.92 7.69
C HIS A 22 -24.24 -5.36 8.13
N GLN A 23 -24.27 -6.32 7.19
CA GLN A 23 -23.97 -7.71 7.49
C GLN A 23 -22.49 -7.91 7.83
N GLN A 24 -21.57 -7.31 7.06
CA GLN A 24 -20.14 -7.37 7.35
C GLN A 24 -19.80 -6.73 8.70
N ARG A 25 -20.36 -5.55 9.00
CA ARG A 25 -20.19 -4.88 10.30
C ARG A 25 -20.66 -5.76 11.47
N ARG A 26 -21.81 -6.43 11.30
CA ARG A 26 -22.32 -7.38 12.30
C ARG A 26 -21.38 -8.58 12.45
N ALA A 27 -20.94 -9.17 11.35
CA ALA A 27 -20.06 -10.34 11.35
C ALA A 27 -18.68 -10.04 11.93
N ALA A 28 -18.12 -8.85 11.65
CA ALA A 28 -16.86 -8.39 12.24
C ALA A 28 -16.93 -8.29 13.76
N ARG A 29 -18.09 -7.90 14.31
CA ARG A 29 -18.30 -7.80 15.76
C ARG A 29 -18.69 -9.13 16.43
N PHE A 30 -19.42 -9.96 15.70
CA PHE A 30 -19.95 -11.24 16.20
C PHE A 30 -19.49 -12.36 15.26
N PRO A 31 -18.37 -13.04 15.59
CA PRO A 31 -17.87 -14.16 14.80
C PRO A 31 -18.94 -15.22 14.61
N LYS A 32 -18.97 -15.83 13.42
CA LYS A 32 -19.96 -16.88 13.09
C LYS A 32 -19.69 -18.21 13.80
N THR A 33 -18.55 -18.35 14.49
CA THR A 33 -18.21 -19.53 15.27
C THR A 33 -19.15 -19.68 16.46
N PRO A 34 -19.97 -20.76 16.53
CA PRO A 34 -20.96 -20.92 17.59
C PRO A 34 -20.30 -21.15 18.96
N ALA A 35 -20.87 -20.52 20.01
CA ALA A 35 -20.41 -20.63 21.39
C ALA A 35 -20.45 -22.06 21.96
N THR A 36 -21.20 -22.98 21.34
CA THR A 36 -21.33 -24.39 21.74
C THR A 36 -20.13 -25.25 21.37
N ALA A 37 -19.12 -24.70 20.70
CA ALA A 37 -17.84 -25.34 20.41
C ALA A 37 -16.91 -25.37 21.64
N THR A 38 -17.43 -25.61 22.85
CA THR A 38 -16.63 -25.73 24.07
C THR A 38 -15.66 -26.93 24.06
N SER A 39 -15.72 -27.80 23.04
CA SER A 39 -14.76 -28.88 22.80
C SER A 39 -13.90 -28.70 21.51
N LEU A 40 -14.17 -27.68 20.70
CA LEU A 40 -13.44 -27.41 19.45
C LEU A 40 -12.79 -26.03 19.56
N CYS A 41 -11.49 -26.05 19.85
CA CYS A 41 -10.61 -24.89 19.82
C CYS A 41 -10.98 -23.95 18.65
N PRO A 42 -11.20 -22.63 18.87
CA PRO A 42 -11.64 -21.68 17.85
C PRO A 42 -10.72 -21.62 16.61
N PHE A 43 -9.51 -22.17 16.71
CA PHE A 43 -8.50 -22.27 15.66
C PHE A 43 -8.59 -23.53 14.76
N ARG A 44 -9.76 -24.12 14.51
CA ARG A 44 -9.88 -25.42 13.80
C ARG A 44 -10.67 -25.45 12.50
N GLY A 45 -11.04 -24.30 11.92
CA GLY A 45 -11.65 -24.28 10.58
C GLY A 45 -10.73 -24.96 9.53
N PRO A 46 -11.27 -25.66 8.51
CA PRO A 46 -10.44 -26.43 7.56
C PRO A 46 -9.55 -25.54 6.67
N ASN A 47 -9.91 -24.27 6.52
CA ASN A 47 -9.23 -23.30 5.68
C ASN A 47 -8.83 -22.06 6.48
N VAL A 48 -7.86 -21.32 5.94
CA VAL A 48 -7.41 -20.02 6.43
C VAL A 48 -7.70 -18.98 5.36
N ALA A 49 -8.34 -17.88 5.76
CA ALA A 49 -8.52 -16.72 4.88
C ALA A 49 -7.30 -15.79 4.98
N ILE A 50 -6.80 -15.37 3.83
CA ILE A 50 -5.56 -14.61 3.68
C ILE A 50 -5.89 -13.32 2.93
N VAL A 51 -5.67 -12.18 3.55
CA VAL A 51 -5.84 -10.85 2.94
C VAL A 51 -4.48 -10.34 2.48
N PRO A 52 -4.16 -10.36 1.18
CA PRO A 52 -2.91 -9.81 0.70
C PRO A 52 -2.95 -8.28 0.75
N VAL A 53 -1.88 -7.71 1.27
CA VAL A 53 -1.58 -6.27 1.26
C VAL A 53 -0.19 -6.07 0.68
N ARG A 54 0.28 -4.84 0.53
CA ARG A 54 1.61 -4.56 -0.03
C ARG A 54 2.45 -3.67 0.86
N TYR A 55 3.76 -3.86 0.77
CA TYR A 55 4.72 -2.86 1.22
C TYR A 55 4.57 -1.57 0.42
N ALA A 56 4.59 -0.44 1.11
CA ALA A 56 4.49 0.88 0.50
C ALA A 56 5.27 1.92 1.31
N LEU A 57 5.38 3.13 0.75
CA LEU A 57 5.85 4.29 1.50
C LEU A 57 4.69 4.97 2.23
N ASP A 58 4.97 5.43 3.44
CA ASP A 58 4.03 6.20 4.23
C ASP A 58 3.86 7.62 3.66
N ARG A 59 2.98 8.41 4.28
CA ARG A 59 2.65 9.77 3.87
C ARG A 59 3.92 10.57 3.58
N SER A 60 3.92 11.29 2.46
CA SER A 60 5.02 12.20 2.12
C SER A 60 4.94 13.48 2.94
N ARG A 61 6.01 14.28 2.90
CA ARG A 61 6.01 15.64 3.46
C ARG A 61 5.07 16.63 2.76
N TYR A 62 4.61 16.28 1.55
CA TYR A 62 3.63 17.02 0.75
C TYR A 62 2.20 16.48 0.91
N ASP A 63 2.00 15.41 1.70
CA ASP A 63 0.67 14.95 2.07
C ASP A 63 -0.07 16.04 2.88
N ALA A 64 -1.40 16.04 2.84
CA ALA A 64 -2.22 17.00 3.58
C ALA A 64 -1.99 16.92 5.11
N ALA A 65 -1.65 15.75 5.63
CA ALA A 65 -1.38 15.50 7.05
C ALA A 65 -0.09 14.67 7.22
N PRO A 66 1.10 15.25 6.91
CA PRO A 66 2.35 14.51 6.75
C PRO A 66 2.90 13.91 8.05
N ARG A 67 2.34 14.29 9.20
CA ARG A 67 2.70 13.76 10.53
C ARG A 67 1.81 12.59 10.97
N HIS A 68 0.71 12.30 10.26
CA HIS A 68 -0.21 11.21 10.57
C HIS A 68 0.26 9.89 9.97
N LEU A 69 1.46 9.47 10.37
CA LEU A 69 2.14 8.28 9.89
C LEU A 69 1.53 7.01 10.49
N LYS A 70 1.65 5.90 9.77
CA LYS A 70 1.27 4.56 10.21
C LYS A 70 2.37 3.57 9.82
N PRO A 71 3.55 3.64 10.47
CA PRO A 71 4.68 2.81 10.11
C PRO A 71 4.39 1.32 10.35
N LEU A 72 5.21 0.46 9.75
CA LEU A 72 5.16 -0.99 10.00
C LEU A 72 5.13 -1.30 11.52
N PRO A 73 4.17 -2.11 12.01
CA PRO A 73 4.09 -2.50 13.42
C PRO A 73 5.39 -3.12 13.93
N LYS A 74 5.88 -2.66 15.09
CA LYS A 74 7.23 -3.04 15.58
C LYS A 74 7.39 -4.53 15.91
N ASP A 75 6.29 -5.19 16.21
CA ASP A 75 6.23 -6.59 16.60
C ASP A 75 6.03 -7.54 15.41
N GLY A 76 5.87 -7.01 14.18
CA GLY A 76 5.80 -7.83 12.98
C GLY A 76 7.17 -8.27 12.46
N ASN A 77 7.20 -9.45 11.83
CA ASN A 77 8.39 -9.99 11.19
C ASN A 77 8.46 -9.53 9.72
N TRP A 78 9.00 -8.35 9.46
CA TRP A 78 8.98 -7.73 8.13
C TRP A 78 10.22 -8.01 7.29
N ALA A 79 10.13 -7.70 5.99
CA ALA A 79 11.28 -7.71 5.11
C ALA A 79 12.38 -6.78 5.63
N SER A 80 13.63 -7.17 5.40
CA SER A 80 14.77 -6.28 5.61
C SER A 80 14.77 -5.21 4.52
N LEU A 81 14.11 -4.08 4.81
CA LEU A 81 13.97 -2.97 3.88
C LEU A 81 15.12 -1.97 4.06
N PRO A 82 15.65 -1.37 2.98
CA PRO A 82 16.70 -0.36 3.08
C PRO A 82 16.25 0.84 3.92
N PRO A 83 17.08 1.38 4.83
CA PRO A 83 16.67 2.51 5.66
C PRO A 83 16.42 3.77 4.81
N LEU A 84 15.32 4.46 5.11
CA LEU A 84 14.93 5.73 4.47
C LEU A 84 15.11 6.89 5.45
N LYS A 85 15.57 8.04 4.95
CA LYS A 85 15.82 9.24 5.78
C LYS A 85 14.60 10.15 5.93
N THR A 86 13.80 10.27 4.88
CA THR A 86 12.74 11.29 4.76
C THR A 86 11.33 10.70 4.83
N ARG A 87 11.20 9.37 4.92
CA ARG A 87 9.94 8.63 4.91
C ARG A 87 10.08 7.32 5.68
N SER A 88 8.95 6.76 6.08
CA SER A 88 8.82 5.42 6.66
C SER A 88 8.17 4.45 5.66
N TYR A 89 8.41 3.16 5.85
CA TYR A 89 7.60 2.12 5.23
C TYR A 89 6.31 1.89 6.00
N THR A 90 5.26 1.52 5.28
CA THR A 90 3.94 1.14 5.78
C THR A 90 3.41 -0.06 4.99
N LEU A 91 2.28 -0.62 5.41
CA LEU A 91 1.43 -1.45 4.56
C LEU A 91 0.31 -0.61 3.95
N ARG A 92 -0.08 -0.96 2.72
CA ARG A 92 -1.24 -0.42 2.02
C ARG A 92 -2.01 -1.55 1.34
N GLN A 93 -3.28 -1.31 1.03
CA GLN A 93 -4.07 -2.21 0.19
C GLN A 93 -3.40 -2.44 -1.17
N LEU A 94 -3.69 -3.59 -1.78
CA LEU A 94 -3.40 -3.79 -3.19
C LEU A 94 -4.20 -2.81 -4.06
N TYR A 95 -3.72 -2.61 -5.28
CA TYR A 95 -4.45 -1.93 -6.35
C TYR A 95 -4.64 -2.89 -7.52
N ASP A 96 -5.29 -2.42 -8.59
CA ASP A 96 -5.56 -3.21 -9.78
C ASP A 96 -4.29 -3.91 -10.28
N GLY A 97 -4.38 -5.22 -10.40
CA GLY A 97 -3.22 -6.08 -10.63
C GLY A 97 -3.56 -7.55 -10.46
N TYR A 98 -2.56 -8.36 -10.14
CA TYR A 98 -2.67 -9.80 -10.10
C TYR A 98 -1.96 -10.39 -8.88
N VAL A 99 -2.60 -11.39 -8.26
CA VAL A 99 -2.00 -12.21 -7.21
C VAL A 99 -1.82 -13.62 -7.73
N TYR A 100 -0.63 -14.17 -7.51
CA TYR A 100 -0.25 -15.52 -7.89
C TYR A 100 0.00 -16.34 -6.63
N VAL A 101 -0.56 -17.54 -6.58
CA VAL A 101 -0.37 -18.47 -5.47
C VAL A 101 0.05 -19.82 -6.02
N PHE A 102 1.24 -20.28 -5.64
CA PHE A 102 1.63 -21.66 -5.81
C PHE A 102 1.38 -22.40 -4.49
N ASP A 103 0.44 -23.34 -4.50
CA ASP A 103 0.22 -24.25 -3.39
C ASP A 103 1.25 -25.39 -3.48
N GLU A 104 2.26 -25.33 -2.63
CA GLU A 104 3.33 -26.31 -2.62
C GLU A 104 2.86 -27.68 -2.15
N THR A 105 1.84 -27.73 -1.29
CA THR A 105 1.27 -28.99 -0.79
C THR A 105 0.40 -29.64 -1.86
N ALA A 106 -0.49 -28.89 -2.49
CA ALA A 106 -1.40 -29.39 -3.52
C ALA A 106 -0.78 -29.46 -4.93
N LYS A 107 0.40 -28.86 -5.13
CA LYS A 107 1.09 -28.72 -6.43
C LYS A 107 0.24 -28.00 -7.48
N THR A 108 -0.52 -26.99 -7.06
CA THR A 108 -1.35 -26.16 -7.95
C THR A 108 -0.81 -24.74 -8.05
N PHE A 109 -1.10 -24.08 -9.18
CA PHE A 109 -0.76 -22.67 -9.41
C PHE A 109 -2.06 -21.93 -9.74
N HIS A 110 -2.37 -20.91 -8.95
CA HIS A 110 -3.59 -20.13 -9.06
C HIS A 110 -3.25 -18.66 -9.35
N GLU A 111 -4.07 -18.06 -10.21
CA GLU A 111 -3.99 -16.65 -10.59
C GLU A 111 -5.29 -15.95 -10.19
N TYR A 112 -5.17 -14.73 -9.68
CA TYR A 112 -6.29 -13.90 -9.25
C TYR A 112 -6.13 -12.50 -9.81
N ALA A 113 -7.19 -11.95 -10.41
CA ALA A 113 -7.29 -10.53 -10.70
C ALA A 113 -7.67 -9.78 -9.41
N VAL A 114 -7.02 -8.66 -9.13
CA VAL A 114 -7.30 -7.77 -8.01
C VAL A 114 -8.09 -6.58 -8.52
N SER A 115 -9.20 -6.26 -7.84
CA SER A 115 -9.97 -5.03 -8.06
C SER A 115 -9.77 -4.09 -6.88
N ALA A 116 -9.18 -2.92 -7.12
CA ALA A 116 -8.92 -1.92 -6.10
C ALA A 116 -10.21 -1.26 -5.60
N SER A 117 -11.18 -1.06 -6.50
CA SER A 117 -12.44 -0.37 -6.21
C SER A 117 -13.26 -1.09 -5.16
N ASP A 118 -13.42 -2.41 -5.33
CA ASP A 118 -14.24 -3.25 -4.47
C ASP A 118 -13.41 -4.11 -3.50
N GLY A 119 -12.09 -4.21 -3.69
CA GLY A 119 -11.19 -4.97 -2.82
C GLY A 119 -11.22 -6.49 -3.02
N HIS A 120 -11.86 -7.00 -4.07
CA HIS A 120 -12.01 -8.43 -4.33
C HIS A 120 -10.84 -9.00 -5.14
N LEU A 121 -10.60 -10.29 -4.92
CA LEU A 121 -9.73 -11.16 -5.68
C LEU A 121 -10.62 -12.15 -6.44
N SER A 122 -10.57 -12.10 -7.77
CA SER A 122 -11.35 -12.99 -8.63
C SER A 122 -10.43 -13.99 -9.30
N ARG A 123 -10.68 -15.29 -9.09
CA ARG A 123 -9.81 -16.34 -9.61
C ARG A 123 -9.92 -16.42 -11.12
N ILE A 124 -8.79 -16.36 -11.81
CA ILE A 124 -8.69 -16.64 -13.24
C ILE A 124 -8.41 -18.13 -13.39
N VAL A 125 -9.38 -18.88 -13.92
CA VAL A 125 -9.22 -20.31 -14.18
C VAL A 125 -8.72 -20.49 -15.60
N TRP A 126 -7.53 -21.05 -15.76
CA TRP A 126 -6.94 -21.28 -17.07
C TRP A 126 -7.73 -22.36 -17.81
N THR A 127 -8.26 -21.99 -18.96
CA THR A 127 -8.90 -22.91 -19.92
C THR A 127 -7.92 -23.31 -21.03
N ASP A 128 -8.24 -24.36 -21.78
CA ASP A 128 -7.41 -24.80 -22.91
C ASP A 128 -7.13 -23.67 -23.92
N ALA A 129 -8.09 -22.76 -24.11
CA ALA A 129 -7.95 -21.61 -25.00
C ALA A 129 -6.93 -20.56 -24.51
N GLN A 130 -6.55 -20.60 -23.23
CA GLN A 130 -5.65 -19.63 -22.60
C GLN A 130 -4.25 -20.18 -22.37
N ILE A 131 -4.02 -21.48 -22.65
CA ILE A 131 -2.71 -22.09 -22.59
C ILE A 131 -1.77 -21.38 -23.57
N GLY A 132 -0.63 -20.90 -23.09
CA GLY A 132 0.33 -20.15 -23.90
C GLY A 132 0.02 -18.66 -24.07
N SER A 133 -1.14 -18.17 -23.59
CA SER A 133 -1.51 -16.76 -23.72
C SER A 133 -0.98 -15.91 -22.57
N ASP A 134 -0.40 -14.76 -22.90
CA ASP A 134 0.01 -13.73 -21.94
C ASP A 134 -1.16 -12.89 -21.43
N GLN A 135 -2.30 -12.93 -22.11
CA GLN A 135 -3.54 -12.25 -21.72
C GLN A 135 -4.58 -13.30 -21.34
N ARG A 136 -4.96 -13.35 -20.08
CA ARG A 136 -5.91 -14.33 -19.55
C ARG A 136 -7.02 -13.60 -18.80
N THR A 137 -8.25 -13.99 -19.12
CA THR A 137 -9.50 -13.38 -18.64
C THR A 137 -10.43 -14.48 -18.08
N GLY A 138 -11.62 -14.13 -17.59
CA GLY A 138 -12.54 -15.12 -17.02
C GLY A 138 -12.37 -15.27 -15.51
N ALA A 139 -12.58 -14.15 -14.81
CA ALA A 139 -12.57 -14.10 -13.36
C ALA A 139 -13.87 -14.71 -12.80
N SER A 140 -13.75 -15.59 -11.79
CA SER A 140 -14.89 -16.06 -11.01
C SER A 140 -15.53 -14.93 -10.19
N GLU A 141 -16.62 -15.23 -9.48
CA GLU A 141 -17.07 -14.37 -8.39
C GLU A 141 -15.91 -14.12 -7.42
N GLY A 142 -15.65 -12.85 -7.11
CA GLY A 142 -14.51 -12.42 -6.33
C GLY A 142 -14.79 -12.48 -4.83
N GLN A 143 -13.73 -12.58 -4.02
CA GLN A 143 -13.79 -12.48 -2.56
C GLN A 143 -12.68 -11.56 -2.05
N PRO A 144 -12.84 -10.84 -0.93
CA PRO A 144 -11.82 -9.91 -0.43
C PRO A 144 -10.64 -10.63 0.26
N PHE A 145 -10.52 -11.94 0.10
CA PHE A 145 -9.47 -12.78 0.65
C PHE A 145 -9.22 -13.99 -0.25
N LEU A 146 -8.05 -14.58 -0.09
CA LEU A 146 -7.72 -15.91 -0.61
C LEU A 146 -8.09 -16.96 0.42
N LEU A 147 -8.56 -18.14 0.00
CA LEU A 147 -8.95 -19.22 0.89
C LEU A 147 -8.16 -20.50 0.56
N TYR A 148 -7.36 -20.99 1.51
CA TYR A 148 -6.52 -22.18 1.33
C TYR A 148 -6.59 -23.12 2.53
N PRO A 149 -6.36 -24.43 2.34
CA PRO A 149 -6.38 -25.39 3.45
C PRO A 149 -5.34 -25.06 4.52
N ARG A 150 -5.73 -25.21 5.78
CA ARG A 150 -4.92 -24.84 6.95
C ARG A 150 -3.54 -25.50 7.00
N ASN A 151 -3.40 -26.69 6.43
CA ASN A 151 -2.17 -27.47 6.49
C ASN A 151 -1.27 -27.26 5.25
N ASN A 152 -1.61 -26.30 4.39
CA ASN A 152 -0.88 -26.09 3.14
C ASN A 152 0.23 -25.06 3.29
N ARG A 153 1.29 -25.29 2.53
CA ARG A 153 2.39 -24.34 2.36
C ARG A 153 2.23 -23.64 1.02
N LEU A 154 2.24 -22.33 1.04
CA LEU A 154 1.98 -21.48 -0.12
C LEU A 154 3.21 -20.66 -0.47
N HIS A 155 3.26 -20.23 -1.73
CA HIS A 155 4.14 -19.17 -2.21
C HIS A 155 3.26 -18.13 -2.90
N ILE A 156 3.29 -16.88 -2.43
CA ILE A 156 2.37 -15.83 -2.85
C ILE A 156 3.13 -14.62 -3.41
N ALA A 157 2.70 -14.08 -4.54
CA ALA A 157 3.28 -12.87 -5.11
C ALA A 157 2.18 -11.95 -5.68
N PHE A 158 2.47 -10.65 -5.69
CA PHE A 158 1.66 -9.63 -6.35
C PHE A 158 2.42 -9.07 -7.55
N SER A 159 1.68 -8.67 -8.58
CA SER A 159 2.21 -7.97 -9.74
C SER A 159 1.18 -6.98 -10.29
N ALA A 160 1.62 -5.75 -10.55
CA ALA A 160 0.80 -4.72 -11.22
C ALA A 160 0.39 -5.10 -12.65
N ARG A 161 1.15 -6.00 -13.28
CA ARG A 161 0.90 -6.50 -14.65
C ARG A 161 0.72 -8.00 -14.62
N GLN A 162 -0.15 -8.50 -15.49
CA GLN A 162 -0.32 -9.93 -15.65
C GLN A 162 1.01 -10.57 -16.06
N TRP A 163 1.45 -11.60 -15.34
CA TRP A 163 2.62 -12.36 -15.70
C TRP A 163 2.41 -13.06 -17.05
N THR A 164 3.48 -13.07 -17.84
CA THR A 164 3.52 -13.85 -19.08
C THR A 164 3.33 -15.33 -18.78
N TRP A 165 2.81 -16.08 -19.75
CA TRP A 165 2.67 -17.53 -19.63
C TRP A 165 4.01 -18.19 -19.27
N ARG A 166 5.10 -17.74 -19.90
CA ARG A 166 6.46 -18.21 -19.64
C ARG A 166 6.86 -18.02 -18.17
N MET A 167 6.54 -16.88 -17.56
CA MET A 167 6.86 -16.62 -16.16
C MET A 167 6.06 -17.55 -15.24
N CYS A 168 4.76 -17.72 -15.52
CA CYS A 168 3.90 -18.62 -14.76
C CYS A 168 4.42 -20.07 -14.81
N GLU A 169 4.76 -20.58 -15.99
CA GLU A 169 5.30 -21.94 -16.15
C GLU A 169 6.69 -22.12 -15.51
N HIS A 170 7.54 -21.09 -15.61
CA HIS A 170 8.84 -21.07 -14.96
C HIS A 170 8.72 -21.21 -13.45
N LEU A 171 7.87 -20.39 -12.82
CA LEU A 171 7.65 -20.44 -11.37
C LEU A 171 6.91 -21.72 -10.97
N ARG A 172 5.97 -22.22 -11.77
CA ARG A 172 5.32 -23.53 -11.53
C ARG A 172 6.36 -24.66 -11.45
N SER A 173 7.41 -24.60 -12.25
CA SER A 173 8.40 -25.68 -12.39
C SER A 173 9.69 -25.48 -11.57
N ASN A 174 10.00 -24.26 -11.13
CA ASN A 174 11.28 -23.95 -10.47
C ASN A 174 11.09 -23.54 -9.00
N ALA A 175 11.41 -24.46 -8.08
CA ALA A 175 11.27 -24.23 -6.64
C ALA A 175 12.22 -23.17 -6.09
N SER A 176 13.45 -23.12 -6.59
CA SER A 176 14.46 -22.15 -6.12
C SER A 176 14.07 -20.73 -6.47
N ASP A 177 13.55 -20.51 -7.68
CA ASP A 177 13.08 -19.20 -8.09
C ASP A 177 11.77 -18.83 -7.40
N ARG A 178 10.84 -19.78 -7.17
CA ARG A 178 9.67 -19.48 -6.32
C ARG A 178 10.06 -18.98 -4.94
N ALA A 179 10.99 -19.66 -4.26
CA ALA A 179 11.45 -19.25 -2.93
C ALA A 179 12.13 -17.87 -2.93
N ARG A 180 12.64 -17.41 -4.08
CA ARG A 180 13.27 -16.10 -4.26
C ARG A 180 12.28 -15.00 -4.63
N TRP A 181 11.29 -15.30 -5.47
CA TRP A 181 10.41 -14.30 -6.10
C TRP A 181 9.02 -14.23 -5.47
N MET A 182 8.63 -15.23 -4.68
CA MET A 182 7.34 -15.30 -4.02
C MET A 182 7.51 -15.41 -2.50
N LYS A 183 6.57 -14.85 -1.73
CA LYS A 183 6.56 -14.94 -0.28
C LYS A 183 6.12 -16.35 0.16
N PRO A 184 6.96 -17.12 0.86
CA PRO A 184 6.53 -18.37 1.45
C PRO A 184 5.58 -18.10 2.61
N LEU A 185 4.58 -18.97 2.77
CA LEU A 185 3.62 -18.92 3.87
C LEU A 185 3.28 -20.36 4.29
N ASP A 186 3.69 -20.74 5.49
CA ASP A 186 3.32 -22.03 6.08
C ASP A 186 2.07 -21.85 6.96
N LEU A 187 0.89 -22.26 6.45
CA LEU A 187 -0.37 -22.03 7.14
C LEU A 187 -0.51 -22.87 8.41
N ALA A 188 0.10 -24.06 8.45
CA ALA A 188 0.07 -24.91 9.64
C ALA A 188 0.83 -24.22 10.76
N ARG A 189 2.05 -23.77 10.46
CA ARG A 189 2.89 -23.04 11.41
C ARG A 189 2.29 -21.69 11.80
N TYR A 190 1.66 -20.98 10.87
CA TYR A 190 0.92 -19.76 11.19
C TYR A 190 -0.18 -20.04 12.20
N CYS A 191 -0.97 -21.11 12.02
CA CYS A 191 -2.06 -21.41 12.94
C CYS A 191 -1.58 -21.78 14.34
N ASP A 192 -0.36 -22.33 14.47
CA ASP A 192 0.25 -22.64 15.75
C ASP A 192 0.88 -21.41 16.44
N THR A 193 1.42 -20.46 15.66
CA THR A 193 2.28 -19.39 16.19
C THR A 193 1.72 -17.98 16.03
N MET A 194 0.81 -17.77 15.08
CA MET A 194 0.32 -16.48 14.59
C MET A 194 1.44 -15.52 14.15
N ALA A 195 2.60 -16.05 13.76
CA ALA A 195 3.83 -15.27 13.61
C ALA A 195 4.69 -15.71 12.41
N GLU A 196 4.06 -16.06 11.28
CA GLU A 196 4.81 -16.28 10.04
C GLU A 196 5.41 -14.96 9.50
N PRO A 197 6.55 -15.02 8.79
CA PRO A 197 7.15 -13.84 8.17
C PRO A 197 6.14 -13.07 7.29
N HIS A 198 6.21 -11.74 7.35
CA HIS A 198 5.36 -10.81 6.60
C HIS A 198 3.87 -10.86 6.94
N THR A 199 3.47 -11.57 8.00
CA THR A 199 2.05 -11.72 8.37
C THR A 199 1.68 -10.99 9.65
N LEU A 200 0.38 -10.70 9.78
CA LEU A 200 -0.28 -10.36 11.05
C LEU A 200 -1.67 -11.00 11.09
N PRO A 201 -2.22 -11.22 12.30
CA PRO A 201 -3.64 -11.54 12.46
C PRO A 201 -4.56 -10.51 11.78
N LEU A 202 -5.62 -11.00 11.11
CA LEU A 202 -6.51 -10.14 10.33
C LEU A 202 -7.20 -9.05 11.17
N ASN A 203 -7.46 -9.31 12.45
CA ASN A 203 -8.05 -8.33 13.36
C ASN A 203 -7.17 -7.09 13.60
N ARG A 204 -5.90 -7.12 13.19
CA ARG A 204 -4.95 -5.98 13.23
C ARG A 204 -4.89 -5.20 11.91
N ILE A 205 -5.73 -5.50 10.93
CA ILE A 205 -5.66 -4.86 9.61
C ILE A 205 -5.82 -3.33 9.68
N ALA A 206 -6.73 -2.80 10.50
CA ALA A 206 -6.88 -1.35 10.72
C ALA A 206 -5.72 -0.74 11.52
N GLU A 207 -4.91 -1.52 12.22
CA GLU A 207 -3.69 -1.04 12.89
C GLU A 207 -2.51 -0.99 11.92
N ALA A 208 -2.40 -1.98 11.04
CA ALA A 208 -1.21 -2.19 10.22
C ALA A 208 -1.28 -1.53 8.83
N VAL A 209 -2.47 -1.37 8.25
CA VAL A 209 -2.66 -0.94 6.85
C VAL A 209 -3.12 0.51 6.78
N ALA A 210 -2.35 1.39 6.13
CA ALA A 210 -2.49 2.84 6.25
C ALA A 210 -3.70 3.45 5.53
N ASP A 211 -4.22 2.78 4.52
CA ASP A 211 -5.46 3.12 3.83
C ASP A 211 -6.64 2.26 4.29
N ILE A 212 -6.54 1.62 5.46
CA ILE A 212 -7.66 0.96 6.14
C ILE A 212 -7.91 1.61 7.49
N ASP A 213 -9.13 2.09 7.68
CA ASP A 213 -9.62 2.70 8.90
C ASP A 213 -10.43 1.71 9.75
N LYS A 214 -10.52 1.99 11.05
CA LYS A 214 -11.34 1.21 11.97
C LYS A 214 -12.82 1.56 11.81
N GLU A 215 -13.67 0.55 11.61
CA GLU A 215 -15.14 0.56 11.56
C GLU A 215 -15.81 1.37 10.44
N ARG A 216 -15.17 2.42 9.92
CA ARG A 216 -15.68 3.28 8.85
C ARG A 216 -14.55 3.96 8.11
N VAL A 217 -14.76 4.24 6.84
CA VAL A 217 -13.81 5.02 6.04
C VAL A 217 -13.79 6.47 6.51
N VAL A 218 -12.58 7.03 6.62
CA VAL A 218 -12.32 8.45 6.83
C VAL A 218 -11.61 9.00 5.61
N ASP A 219 -12.32 9.78 4.78
CA ASP A 219 -11.72 10.51 3.67
C ASP A 219 -11.02 11.78 4.19
N ASP A 220 -9.71 11.67 4.39
CA ASP A 220 -8.83 12.76 4.82
C ASP A 220 -7.83 13.19 3.72
N GLY A 221 -8.01 12.72 2.49
CA GLY A 221 -7.12 13.01 1.37
C GLY A 221 -5.70 12.41 1.48
N ARG A 222 -5.47 11.43 2.38
CA ARG A 222 -4.17 10.75 2.50
C ARG A 222 -3.71 10.14 1.19
N PHE A 223 -2.40 10.15 0.96
CA PHE A 223 -1.75 9.55 -0.22
C PHE A 223 -2.15 10.18 -1.56
N ALA A 224 -2.78 11.35 -1.58
CA ALA A 224 -3.14 12.04 -2.83
C ALA A 224 -1.91 12.34 -3.72
N ASP A 225 -0.73 12.43 -3.11
CA ASP A 225 0.57 12.68 -3.73
C ASP A 225 1.42 11.41 -3.93
N SER A 226 0.81 10.23 -3.79
CA SER A 226 1.45 8.93 -4.08
C SER A 226 1.13 8.45 -5.50
N ALA A 227 1.95 7.54 -6.03
CA ALA A 227 1.77 6.94 -7.35
C ALA A 227 0.46 6.15 -7.46
N ILE A 228 -0.08 5.71 -6.32
CA ILE A 228 -1.38 5.04 -6.20
C ILE A 228 -2.25 5.85 -5.23
N PRO A 229 -2.91 6.93 -5.67
CA PRO A 229 -3.69 7.78 -4.80
C PRO A 229 -4.92 7.05 -4.22
N SER A 230 -5.41 7.58 -3.09
CA SER A 230 -6.62 7.06 -2.42
C SER A 230 -7.92 7.50 -3.07
N THR A 231 -7.86 8.47 -3.97
CA THR A 231 -9.00 8.98 -4.73
C THR A 231 -8.67 8.94 -6.21
N ARG A 232 -9.67 8.63 -7.04
CA ARG A 232 -9.52 8.67 -8.49
C ARG A 232 -9.04 10.06 -8.94
N PRO A 233 -7.94 10.16 -9.70
CA PRO A 233 -7.46 11.43 -10.22
C PRO A 233 -8.51 12.09 -11.12
N LEU A 234 -8.70 13.40 -10.99
CA LEU A 234 -9.65 14.18 -11.79
C LEU A 234 -9.22 14.29 -13.27
N SER A 235 -7.93 14.16 -13.54
CA SER A 235 -7.31 14.28 -14.87
C SER A 235 -7.15 12.95 -15.60
N ALA A 236 -7.77 11.88 -15.10
CA ALA A 236 -7.78 10.60 -15.77
C ALA A 236 -8.77 10.67 -16.94
N ASP A 237 -8.28 11.05 -18.13
CA ASP A 237 -9.01 10.82 -19.38
C ASP A 237 -9.34 9.32 -19.51
N ASP A 238 -10.49 8.99 -20.07
CA ASP A 238 -11.05 7.62 -20.16
C ASP A 238 -10.11 6.60 -20.86
N GLU A 239 -9.05 7.08 -21.52
CA GLU A 239 -8.10 6.27 -22.30
C GLU A 239 -6.93 5.69 -21.47
N GLY A 240 -6.72 6.16 -20.24
CA GLY A 240 -5.75 5.58 -19.31
C GLY A 240 -6.45 5.14 -18.03
N GLN A 241 -6.48 3.84 -17.74
CA GLN A 241 -6.90 3.33 -16.43
C GLN A 241 -5.97 3.89 -15.35
N ALA A 242 -6.34 5.06 -14.80
CA ALA A 242 -5.60 5.67 -13.72
C ALA A 242 -5.61 4.71 -12.54
N LEU A 243 -4.43 4.34 -12.06
CA LEU A 243 -4.29 3.47 -10.90
C LEU A 243 -4.65 4.27 -9.65
N PHE A 244 -5.62 3.80 -8.89
CA PHE A 244 -5.97 4.32 -7.57
C PHE A 244 -6.41 3.17 -6.68
N SER A 245 -6.34 3.34 -5.36
CA SER A 245 -6.87 2.37 -4.41
C SER A 245 -7.65 3.10 -3.33
N PRO A 246 -9.00 3.05 -3.36
CA PRO A 246 -9.82 3.72 -2.37
C PRO A 246 -9.52 3.30 -0.94
N VAL A 247 -9.69 4.22 0.01
CA VAL A 247 -9.62 3.92 1.43
C VAL A 247 -10.71 2.88 1.79
N GLY A 248 -10.43 2.00 2.74
CA GLY A 248 -11.36 0.96 3.19
C GLY A 248 -11.57 0.96 4.71
N ALA A 249 -12.57 0.22 5.18
CA ALA A 249 -12.81 -0.02 6.59
C ALA A 249 -12.50 -1.48 6.94
N ASP A 250 -11.87 -1.74 8.07
CA ASP A 250 -11.51 -3.10 8.52
C ASP A 250 -12.67 -4.10 8.52
N VAL A 251 -13.87 -3.64 8.89
CA VAL A 251 -15.12 -4.39 8.89
C VAL A 251 -15.45 -5.02 7.54
N PHE A 252 -14.97 -4.43 6.43
CA PHE A 252 -15.12 -5.01 5.10
C PHE A 252 -14.39 -6.36 5.01
N TRP A 253 -13.12 -6.44 5.45
CA TRP A 253 -12.36 -7.70 5.41
C TRP A 253 -12.74 -8.64 6.55
N GLN A 254 -12.77 -8.13 7.79
CA GLN A 254 -13.09 -8.94 8.98
C GLN A 254 -14.51 -9.52 8.90
N GLY A 255 -15.47 -8.74 8.38
CA GLY A 255 -16.85 -9.18 8.23
C GLY A 255 -17.10 -10.13 7.06
N SER A 256 -16.12 -10.31 6.18
CA SER A 256 -16.22 -11.18 5.02
C SER A 256 -15.70 -12.60 5.28
N VAL A 257 -14.86 -12.79 6.29
CA VAL A 257 -14.31 -14.11 6.64
C VAL A 257 -15.17 -14.81 7.69
N ASP A 258 -15.25 -16.13 7.61
CA ASP A 258 -16.00 -16.94 8.59
C ASP A 258 -15.20 -17.17 9.89
N ASP A 259 -13.91 -17.51 9.78
CA ASP A 259 -12.99 -17.70 10.90
C ASP A 259 -12.00 -16.53 11.00
N GLN A 260 -12.41 -15.45 11.65
CA GLN A 260 -11.55 -14.28 11.88
C GLN A 260 -10.32 -14.60 12.72
N SER A 261 -10.41 -15.59 13.61
CA SER A 261 -9.36 -15.90 14.60
C SER A 261 -8.13 -16.54 13.98
N SER A 262 -8.32 -17.33 12.92
CA SER A 262 -7.23 -17.95 12.17
C SER A 262 -6.87 -17.18 10.90
N SER A 263 -7.64 -16.15 10.54
CA SER A 263 -7.38 -15.36 9.34
C SER A 263 -6.20 -14.42 9.51
N LEU A 264 -5.53 -14.10 8.41
CA LEU A 264 -4.31 -13.30 8.41
C LEU A 264 -4.27 -12.28 7.28
N LEU A 265 -3.45 -11.25 7.46
CA LEU A 265 -2.95 -10.44 6.36
C LEU A 265 -1.51 -10.85 6.03
N ILE A 266 -1.12 -10.74 4.76
CA ILE A 266 0.27 -10.96 4.30
C ILE A 266 0.75 -9.78 3.47
N ALA A 267 1.93 -9.24 3.81
CA ALA A 267 2.57 -8.16 3.08
C ALA A 267 3.38 -8.72 1.89
N LEU A 268 2.92 -8.40 0.68
CA LEU A 268 3.56 -8.77 -0.58
C LEU A 268 4.49 -7.65 -1.07
N ASP A 269 5.49 -8.04 -1.87
CA ASP A 269 6.40 -7.09 -2.48
C ASP A 269 5.71 -6.35 -3.62
N ASP A 270 5.93 -5.03 -3.67
CA ASP A 270 5.51 -4.16 -4.77
C ASP A 270 6.61 -3.11 -5.04
N PRO A 271 7.77 -3.55 -5.56
CA PRO A 271 8.89 -2.65 -5.77
C PRO A 271 8.55 -1.54 -6.77
N LEU A 272 7.69 -1.81 -7.76
CA LEU A 272 7.34 -0.84 -8.79
C LEU A 272 6.62 0.38 -8.20
N ALA A 273 5.60 0.18 -7.35
CA ALA A 273 4.93 1.33 -6.75
C ALA A 273 5.84 2.07 -5.76
N VAL A 274 6.68 1.36 -5.00
CA VAL A 274 7.66 2.01 -4.10
C VAL A 274 8.62 2.89 -4.91
N PHE A 275 9.16 2.40 -6.03
CA PHE A 275 10.02 3.19 -6.91
C PHE A 275 9.28 4.40 -7.50
N ASN A 276 8.03 4.22 -7.93
CA ASN A 276 7.22 5.33 -8.45
C ASN A 276 6.94 6.38 -7.37
N ASP A 277 6.64 5.98 -6.12
CA ASP A 277 6.44 6.89 -4.98
C ASP A 277 7.72 7.69 -4.65
N MET A 278 8.90 7.06 -4.76
CA MET A 278 10.18 7.76 -4.61
C MET A 278 10.41 8.75 -5.75
N GLY A 279 10.12 8.35 -6.98
CA GLY A 279 10.25 9.20 -8.17
C GLY A 279 9.32 10.43 -8.11
N MET A 280 8.06 10.24 -7.70
CA MET A 280 7.11 11.34 -7.53
C MET A 280 7.58 12.33 -6.46
N GLN A 281 8.13 11.84 -5.34
CA GLN A 281 8.67 12.71 -4.30
C GLN A 281 9.88 13.50 -4.80
N LEU A 282 10.81 12.87 -5.52
CA LEU A 282 11.94 13.56 -6.12
C LEU A 282 11.48 14.64 -7.11
N ALA A 283 10.46 14.36 -7.92
CA ALA A 283 9.90 15.32 -8.85
C ALA A 283 9.26 16.52 -8.12
N ALA A 284 8.53 16.28 -7.03
CA ALA A 284 7.98 17.34 -6.17
C ALA A 284 9.09 18.21 -5.55
N ASP A 285 10.20 17.60 -5.11
CA ASP A 285 11.35 18.31 -4.56
C ASP A 285 12.02 19.22 -5.60
N GLN A 286 12.19 18.70 -6.82
CA GLN A 286 12.76 19.47 -7.93
C GLN A 286 11.84 20.62 -8.35
N ALA A 287 10.52 20.41 -8.33
CA ALA A 287 9.55 21.48 -8.59
C ALA A 287 9.66 22.57 -7.51
N ALA A 288 9.64 22.19 -6.23
CA ALA A 288 9.78 23.14 -5.12
C ALA A 288 11.12 23.92 -5.17
N LEU A 289 12.21 23.28 -5.58
CA LEU A 289 13.50 23.94 -5.78
C LEU A 289 13.43 24.97 -6.91
N ARG A 290 12.82 24.62 -8.05
CA ARG A 290 12.66 25.54 -9.19
C ARG A 290 11.80 26.75 -8.83
N ASP A 291 10.70 26.53 -8.09
CA ASP A 291 9.84 27.61 -7.61
C ASP A 291 10.62 28.56 -6.67
N TRP A 292 11.41 28.00 -5.77
CA TRP A 292 12.27 28.78 -4.88
C TRP A 292 13.32 29.57 -5.65
N GLN A 293 13.99 28.95 -6.63
CA GLN A 293 14.96 29.61 -7.51
C GLN A 293 14.31 30.77 -8.27
N GLY A 294 13.16 30.53 -8.92
CA GLY A 294 12.42 31.58 -9.63
C GLY A 294 12.07 32.78 -8.74
N ALA A 295 11.75 32.54 -7.47
CA ALA A 295 11.38 33.60 -6.53
C ALA A 295 12.57 34.34 -5.88
N HIS A 296 13.72 33.68 -5.71
CA HIS A 296 14.81 34.19 -4.86
C HIS A 296 16.16 34.34 -5.57
N GLU A 297 16.40 33.66 -6.69
CA GLU A 297 17.71 33.60 -7.33
C GLU A 297 18.23 34.99 -7.71
N HIS A 298 17.39 35.84 -8.29
CA HIS A 298 17.79 37.20 -8.66
C HIS A 298 18.19 38.05 -7.43
N LYS A 299 17.47 37.93 -6.31
CA LYS A 299 17.79 38.64 -5.07
C LYS A 299 19.12 38.18 -4.49
N ILE A 300 19.37 36.87 -4.54
CA ILE A 300 20.63 36.27 -4.08
C ILE A 300 21.78 36.72 -4.97
N GLN A 301 21.61 36.72 -6.30
CA GLN A 301 22.62 37.18 -7.25
C GLN A 301 22.95 38.66 -7.04
N ILE A 302 21.95 39.53 -6.83
CA ILE A 302 22.19 40.95 -6.50
C ILE A 302 22.94 41.08 -5.18
N ALA A 303 22.52 40.36 -4.13
CA ALA A 303 23.19 40.41 -2.84
C ALA A 303 24.67 39.99 -2.95
N GLN A 304 24.96 38.91 -3.68
CA GLN A 304 26.32 38.44 -3.95
C GLN A 304 27.14 39.47 -4.75
N ALA A 305 26.53 40.09 -5.78
CA ALA A 305 27.19 41.12 -6.58
C ALA A 305 27.53 42.36 -5.73
N VAL A 306 26.61 42.83 -4.90
CA VAL A 306 26.83 43.96 -3.98
C VAL A 306 27.92 43.64 -2.97
N VAL A 307 27.92 42.45 -2.36
CA VAL A 307 28.98 42.02 -1.43
C VAL A 307 30.35 42.06 -2.10
N THR A 308 30.44 41.55 -3.33
CA THR A 308 31.68 41.52 -4.13
C THR A 308 32.14 42.94 -4.49
N LEU A 309 31.24 43.80 -4.97
CA LEU A 309 31.53 45.18 -5.39
C LEU A 309 31.90 46.10 -4.22
N CYS A 310 31.22 45.95 -3.09
CA CYS A 310 31.44 46.78 -1.90
C CYS A 310 32.58 46.26 -1.02
N GLY A 311 33.27 45.17 -1.42
CA GLY A 311 34.36 44.59 -0.63
C GLY A 311 33.91 44.10 0.75
N ALA A 312 32.64 43.73 0.90
CA ALA A 312 32.07 43.28 2.16
C ALA A 312 32.41 41.81 2.47
N GLU A 313 33.51 41.28 1.92
CA GLU A 313 34.19 40.14 2.51
C GLU A 313 34.86 40.62 3.80
N SER A 314 34.06 40.66 4.86
CA SER A 314 34.58 40.98 6.20
C SER A 314 35.62 39.91 6.54
N GLU A 315 36.88 40.31 6.75
CA GLU A 315 37.89 39.43 7.34
C GLU A 315 37.27 38.75 8.57
N PRO A 316 37.33 37.41 8.71
CA PRO A 316 36.67 36.69 9.80
C PRO A 316 37.01 37.23 11.20
N GLU A 317 38.20 37.83 11.32
CA GLU A 317 38.77 38.42 12.52
C GLU A 317 38.08 39.74 12.93
N LYS A 318 37.46 40.45 11.99
CA LYS A 318 36.75 41.73 12.20
C LYS A 318 35.27 41.55 12.51
N LEU A 319 34.73 40.34 12.39
CA LEU A 319 33.34 40.05 12.75
C LEU A 319 33.14 40.07 14.28
N PRO A 320 32.01 40.61 14.79
CA PRO A 320 31.65 40.50 16.20
C PRO A 320 31.69 39.05 16.68
N ALA A 321 32.15 38.82 17.91
CA ALA A 321 32.37 37.47 18.45
C ALA A 321 31.12 36.56 18.40
N PHE A 322 29.91 37.13 18.41
CA PHE A 322 28.65 36.37 18.41
C PHE A 322 28.21 35.86 17.03
N VAL A 323 28.81 36.36 15.94
CA VAL A 323 28.52 35.99 14.53
C VAL A 323 29.73 35.35 13.84
N ARG A 324 30.90 35.40 14.46
CA ARG A 324 32.14 34.81 13.93
C ARG A 324 32.04 33.29 13.86
N GLY A 325 32.20 32.71 12.67
CA GLY A 325 32.19 31.26 12.44
C GLY A 325 30.80 30.65 12.18
N ASP A 326 29.73 31.46 12.15
CA ASP A 326 28.37 31.02 11.84
C ASP A 326 27.87 31.75 10.59
N ALA A 327 28.11 31.14 9.42
CA ALA A 327 27.79 31.71 8.11
C ALA A 327 26.31 32.15 8.02
N LEU A 328 25.38 31.38 8.60
CA LEU A 328 23.95 31.69 8.56
C LEU A 328 23.61 32.96 9.34
N ARG A 329 24.29 33.23 10.46
CA ARG A 329 24.07 34.45 11.26
C ARG A 329 24.75 35.68 10.67
N THR A 330 25.82 35.52 9.91
CA THR A 330 26.46 36.62 9.16
C THR A 330 25.64 37.12 7.97
N HIS A 331 24.65 36.35 7.51
CA HIS A 331 23.83 36.67 6.33
C HIS A 331 22.35 37.00 6.64
N GLN A 332 21.97 37.11 7.92
CA GLN A 332 20.66 37.60 8.38
C GLN A 332 20.67 39.09 8.65
#